data_AF-A0A4R8LP23-F1
#
_entry.id   AF-A0A4R8LP23-F1
#
_cell.length_a   1.000
_cell.length_b   1.000
_cell.length_c   1.000
_cell.angle_alpha   90.00
_cell.angle_beta   90.00
_cell.angle_gamma   90.00
#
_symmetry.space_group_name_H-M   'P 1'
#
loop_
_entity.id
_entity.type
_entity.pdbx_description
1 polymer ?
#
loop_
_entity_poly.entity_id
_entity_poly.type
_entity_poly.pdbx_seq_one_letter_code
_entity_poly.pdbx_strand_id
1 'polypeptide(L)'
;MRNVGVLSRLMPDEYVRSIYEIDLDGLWNRGKRLILTDLDNTLVPWNHPQVPEELADWLQMAHARGFHVCIVSNNGEARVEAFARASGLPAVAGARKPKSAGFRAALERFQLPADAAVMVGDQLFTDIQGANRLGMYTILVLPLDPQEWWGTKVVRMAERVALMMLYGRGLKRPHMVSDGRSKDGR
;
A
#
# COMPACT_ATOMS: atom_id res chain seq x y z
N MET A 1 6.80 -20.26 -21.65
CA MET A 1 6.80 -19.55 -20.34
C MET A 1 7.53 -18.23 -20.55
N ARG A 2 6.87 -17.08 -20.44
CA ARG A 2 7.53 -15.77 -20.66
C ARG A 2 8.55 -15.55 -19.54
N ASN A 3 9.77 -15.20 -19.90
CA ASN A 3 10.83 -14.82 -18.96
C ASN A 3 10.46 -13.44 -18.40
N VAL A 4 9.59 -13.43 -17.40
CA VAL A 4 9.13 -12.22 -16.70
C VAL A 4 10.29 -11.78 -15.80
N GLY A 5 11.20 -10.98 -16.35
CA GLY A 5 12.43 -10.56 -15.67
C GLY A 5 12.15 -9.91 -14.32
N VAL A 6 13.12 -9.97 -13.38
CA VAL A 6 12.96 -9.52 -11.98
C VAL A 6 12.29 -8.15 -11.85
N LEU A 7 12.59 -7.22 -12.77
CA LEU A 7 12.03 -5.85 -12.78
C LEU A 7 10.54 -5.79 -13.10
N SER A 8 10.00 -6.72 -13.90
CA SER A 8 8.56 -6.75 -14.18
C SER A 8 7.73 -7.16 -12.97
N ARG A 9 8.29 -7.91 -12.02
CA ARG A 9 7.63 -8.20 -10.73
C ARG A 9 7.62 -7.00 -9.78
N LEU A 10 8.39 -5.96 -10.09
CA LEU A 10 8.48 -4.73 -9.31
C LEU A 10 7.66 -3.59 -9.93
N MET A 11 7.14 -3.75 -11.14
CA MET A 11 6.32 -2.72 -11.76
C MET A 11 4.96 -2.67 -11.06
N PRO A 12 4.58 -1.56 -10.41
CA PRO A 12 3.22 -1.42 -9.91
C PRO A 12 2.25 -1.13 -11.07
N ASP A 13 0.97 -1.45 -10.89
CA ASP A 13 -0.06 -1.10 -11.86
C ASP A 13 -0.41 0.39 -11.80
N GLU A 14 -0.42 0.98 -10.60
CA GLU A 14 -0.58 2.41 -10.37
C GLU A 14 0.49 2.94 -9.40
N TYR A 15 0.84 4.22 -9.57
CA TYR A 15 1.67 4.94 -8.62
C TYR A 15 1.04 6.32 -8.36
N VAL A 16 0.56 6.51 -7.13
CA VAL A 16 -0.16 7.72 -6.68
C VAL A 16 0.53 8.34 -5.46
N ARG A 17 0.13 9.55 -5.06
CA ARG A 17 0.77 10.22 -3.91
C ARG A 17 0.33 9.63 -2.58
N SER A 18 -0.97 9.41 -2.42
CA SER A 18 -1.58 8.90 -1.20
C SER A 18 -2.77 8.00 -1.53
N ILE A 19 -3.26 7.28 -0.53
CA ILE A 19 -4.46 6.44 -0.66
C ILE A 19 -5.70 7.25 -1.08
N TYR A 20 -5.73 8.55 -0.76
CA TYR A 20 -6.85 9.45 -1.05
C TYR A 20 -7.00 9.78 -2.54
N GLU A 21 -5.96 9.51 -3.34
CA GLU A 21 -6.01 9.67 -4.81
C GLU A 21 -6.48 8.40 -5.53
N ILE A 22 -6.71 7.31 -4.81
CA ILE A 22 -7.12 6.05 -5.41
C ILE A 22 -8.55 6.18 -5.94
N ASP A 23 -8.72 5.91 -7.23
CA ASP A 23 -10.04 5.83 -7.88
C ASP A 23 -10.76 4.54 -7.47
N LEU A 24 -11.50 4.62 -6.36
CA LEU A 24 -12.30 3.51 -5.82
C LEU A 24 -13.38 3.04 -6.81
N ASP A 25 -13.97 3.94 -7.58
CA ASP A 25 -14.96 3.61 -8.60
C ASP A 25 -14.34 2.81 -9.74
N GLY A 26 -13.19 3.27 -10.24
CA GLY A 26 -12.41 2.59 -11.25
C GLY A 26 -12.00 1.18 -10.80
N LEU A 27 -11.50 1.04 -9.57
CA LEU A 27 -11.15 -0.27 -9.01
C LEU A 27 -12.37 -1.19 -8.94
N TRP A 28 -13.51 -0.71 -8.45
CA TRP A 28 -14.71 -1.51 -8.33
C TRP A 28 -15.21 -2.00 -9.69
N ASN A 29 -15.21 -1.10 -10.68
CA ASN A 29 -15.63 -1.39 -12.05
C ASN A 29 -14.68 -2.39 -12.74
N ARG A 30 -13.40 -2.45 -12.32
CA ARG A 30 -12.43 -3.47 -12.72
C ARG A 30 -12.56 -4.80 -11.95
N GLY A 31 -13.63 -4.98 -11.17
CA GLY A 31 -13.91 -6.23 -10.44
C GLY A 31 -13.16 -6.38 -9.12
N LYS A 32 -12.49 -5.33 -8.63
CA LYS A 32 -11.79 -5.37 -7.33
C LYS A 32 -12.80 -5.29 -6.19
N ARG A 33 -12.58 -6.07 -5.13
CA ARG A 33 -13.47 -6.21 -3.96
C ARG A 33 -12.74 -6.14 -2.63
N LEU A 34 -11.44 -6.41 -2.62
CA LEU A 34 -10.61 -6.39 -1.42
C LEU A 34 -9.44 -5.43 -1.59
N ILE A 35 -9.30 -4.50 -0.66
CA ILE A 35 -8.13 -3.63 -0.51
C ILE A 35 -7.29 -4.19 0.64
N LEU A 36 -6.15 -4.78 0.29
CA LEU A 36 -5.07 -5.07 1.22
C LEU A 36 -4.19 -3.83 1.30
N THR A 37 -3.86 -3.40 2.50
CA THR A 37 -3.03 -2.20 2.71
C THR A 37 -1.91 -2.48 3.68
N ASP A 38 -0.72 -1.95 3.41
CA ASP A 38 0.25 -1.77 4.48
C ASP A 38 -0.27 -0.73 5.50
N LEU A 39 0.41 -0.60 6.65
CA LEU A 39 0.01 0.27 7.74
C LEU A 39 0.88 1.53 7.79
N ASP A 40 2.16 1.36 8.13
CA ASP A 40 3.04 2.47 8.44
C ASP A 40 3.65 3.03 7.15
N ASN A 41 3.67 4.34 7.00
CA ASN A 41 4.00 5.07 5.78
C ASN A 41 3.08 4.80 4.58
N THR A 42 1.96 4.08 4.79
CA THR A 42 0.90 3.89 3.80
C THR A 42 -0.42 4.50 4.27
N LEU A 43 -1.04 3.98 5.34
CA LEU A 43 -2.26 4.56 5.91
C LEU A 43 -1.95 5.73 6.84
N VAL A 44 -0.88 5.61 7.62
CA VAL A 44 -0.45 6.60 8.61
C VAL A 44 1.07 6.68 8.70
N PRO A 45 1.65 7.78 9.19
CA PRO A 45 3.08 7.85 9.49
C PRO A 45 3.53 6.72 10.42
N TRP A 46 4.83 6.43 10.40
CA TRP A 46 5.39 5.34 11.19
C TRP A 46 5.05 5.45 12.69
N ASN A 47 4.46 4.38 13.24
CA ASN A 47 4.05 4.28 14.64
C ASN A 47 3.02 5.34 15.10
N HIS A 48 2.29 5.97 14.17
CA HIS A 48 1.23 6.92 14.51
C HIS A 48 0.05 6.20 15.19
N PRO A 49 -0.33 6.57 16.42
CA PRO A 49 -1.27 5.79 17.23
C PRO A 49 -2.74 5.98 16.83
N GLN A 50 -3.07 7.10 16.20
CA GLN A 50 -4.45 7.50 15.92
C GLN A 50 -4.83 7.24 14.47
N VAL A 51 -6.12 7.11 14.23
CA VAL A 51 -6.75 7.11 12.91
C VAL A 51 -7.14 8.56 12.60
N PRO A 52 -6.47 9.25 11.65
CA PRO A 52 -6.85 10.60 11.25
C PRO A 52 -8.28 10.63 10.68
N GLU A 53 -8.96 11.76 10.80
CA GLU A 53 -10.32 11.95 10.29
C GLU A 53 -10.41 11.66 8.79
N GLU A 54 -9.47 12.20 8.00
CA GLU A 54 -9.39 11.95 6.55
C GLU A 54 -9.25 10.45 6.21
N LEU A 55 -8.52 9.69 7.03
CA LEU A 55 -8.42 8.24 6.87
C LEU A 55 -9.74 7.55 7.22
N ALA A 56 -10.41 7.95 8.29
CA ALA A 56 -11.71 7.43 8.65
C ALA A 56 -12.76 7.68 7.54
N ASP A 57 -12.76 8.87 6.93
CA ASP A 57 -13.64 9.22 5.83
C ASP A 57 -13.36 8.38 4.59
N TRP A 58 -12.08 8.21 4.22
CA TRP A 58 -11.70 7.35 3.10
C TRP A 58 -12.11 5.89 3.31
N LEU A 59 -11.94 5.36 4.52
CA LEU A 59 -12.40 4.01 4.88
C LEU A 59 -13.93 3.88 4.77
N GLN A 60 -14.68 4.90 5.21
CA GLN A 60 -16.13 4.93 5.04
C GLN A 60 -16.53 4.94 3.56
N MET A 61 -15.85 5.73 2.72
CA MET A 61 -16.10 5.74 1.27
C MET A 61 -15.84 4.38 0.63
N ALA A 62 -14.73 3.73 0.98
CA ALA A 62 -14.40 2.39 0.49
C ALA A 62 -15.46 1.36 0.93
N HIS A 63 -15.87 1.38 2.20
CA HIS A 63 -16.92 0.49 2.70
C HIS A 63 -18.29 0.76 2.06
N ALA A 64 -18.69 2.03 1.90
CA ALA A 64 -19.94 2.41 1.25
C ALA A 64 -19.99 1.92 -0.21
N ARG A 65 -18.83 1.82 -0.86
CA ARG A 65 -18.72 1.26 -2.21
C ARG A 65 -18.79 -0.27 -2.26
N GLY A 66 -18.65 -0.93 -1.11
CA GLY A 66 -18.70 -2.38 -0.96
C GLY A 66 -17.34 -3.06 -0.83
N PHE A 67 -16.23 -2.31 -0.70
CA PHE A 67 -14.92 -2.92 -0.49
C PHE A 67 -14.80 -3.54 0.91
N HIS A 68 -14.11 -4.67 0.99
CA HIS A 68 -13.43 -5.07 2.21
C HIS A 68 -12.07 -4.38 2.27
N VAL A 69 -11.68 -3.87 3.44
CA VAL A 69 -10.36 -3.30 3.68
C VAL A 69 -9.66 -4.11 4.77
N CYS A 70 -8.41 -4.52 4.56
CA CYS A 70 -7.65 -5.34 5.49
C CYS A 70 -6.19 -4.91 5.56
N ILE A 71 -5.69 -4.72 6.77
CA ILE A 71 -4.28 -4.39 7.00
C ILE A 71 -3.43 -5.65 6.84
N VAL A 72 -2.36 -5.59 6.07
CA VAL A 72 -1.36 -6.65 5.95
C VAL A 72 0.00 -6.03 6.21
N SER A 73 0.55 -6.20 7.41
CA SER A 73 1.75 -5.48 7.86
C SER A 73 2.86 -6.42 8.32
N ASN A 74 4.11 -6.03 8.07
CA ASN A 74 5.29 -6.71 8.63
C ASN A 74 5.54 -6.36 10.10
N ASN A 75 4.83 -5.38 10.64
CA ASN A 75 4.95 -4.99 12.03
C ASN A 75 4.49 -6.09 13.00
N GLY A 76 4.97 -6.00 14.23
CA GLY A 76 4.55 -6.87 15.32
C GLY A 76 3.08 -6.67 15.68
N GLU A 77 2.51 -7.73 16.25
CA GLU A 77 1.08 -7.84 16.62
C GLU A 77 0.59 -6.66 17.45
N ALA A 78 1.31 -6.26 18.50
CA ALA A 78 0.91 -5.15 19.37
C ALA A 78 0.60 -3.84 18.60
N ARG A 79 1.45 -3.46 17.63
CA ARG A 79 1.25 -2.24 16.82
C ARG A 79 0.06 -2.40 15.89
N VAL A 80 -0.02 -3.53 15.20
CA VAL A 80 -1.05 -3.80 14.20
C VAL A 80 -2.42 -3.92 14.84
N GLU A 81 -2.55 -4.67 15.94
CA GLU A 81 -3.80 -4.87 16.67
C GLU A 81 -4.30 -3.60 17.35
N ALA A 82 -3.40 -2.76 17.88
CA ALA A 82 -3.79 -1.48 18.44
C ALA A 82 -4.46 -0.59 17.38
N PHE A 83 -3.83 -0.50 16.20
CA PHE A 83 -4.40 0.29 15.09
C PHE A 83 -5.65 -0.35 14.48
N ALA A 84 -5.67 -1.69 14.33
CA ALA A 84 -6.83 -2.44 13.86
C ALA A 84 -8.05 -2.22 14.75
N ARG A 85 -7.88 -2.23 16.08
CA ARG A 85 -8.96 -1.88 17.03
C ARG A 85 -9.42 -0.44 16.86
N ALA A 86 -8.50 0.50 16.72
CA ALA A 86 -8.85 1.92 16.60
C ALA A 86 -9.59 2.23 15.29
N SER A 87 -9.20 1.58 14.18
CA SER A 87 -9.79 1.77 12.86
C SER A 87 -10.99 0.86 12.56
N GLY A 88 -11.20 -0.18 13.37
CA GLY A 88 -12.20 -1.22 13.11
C GLY A 88 -11.84 -2.14 11.94
N LEU A 89 -10.59 -2.10 11.45
CA LEU A 89 -10.16 -2.90 10.32
C LEU A 89 -9.68 -4.29 10.74
N PRO A 90 -10.00 -5.35 9.97
CA PRO A 90 -9.31 -6.63 10.09
C PRO A 90 -7.84 -6.48 9.71
N ALA A 91 -6.99 -7.31 10.29
CA ALA A 91 -5.55 -7.25 10.04
C ALA A 91 -4.87 -8.62 10.04
N VAL A 92 -3.74 -8.68 9.34
CA VAL A 92 -2.73 -9.74 9.39
C VAL A 92 -1.41 -9.09 9.81
N ALA A 93 -1.03 -9.29 11.08
CA ALA A 93 0.25 -8.85 11.62
C ALA A 93 1.38 -9.82 11.26
N GLY A 94 2.64 -9.37 11.32
CA GLY A 94 3.79 -10.22 11.06
C GLY A 94 3.75 -10.93 9.70
N ALA A 95 3.21 -10.26 8.67
CA ALA A 95 2.91 -10.85 7.36
C ALA A 95 4.14 -11.39 6.60
N ARG A 96 5.34 -10.96 6.98
CA ARG A 96 6.64 -11.34 6.38
C ARG A 96 6.70 -11.10 4.85
N LYS A 97 6.02 -10.07 4.36
CA LYS A 97 6.12 -9.57 2.98
C LYS A 97 7.60 -9.37 2.61
N PRO A 98 8.05 -9.77 1.40
CA PRO A 98 7.26 -10.18 0.24
C PRO A 98 6.89 -11.67 0.18
N LYS A 99 7.00 -12.42 1.29
CA LYS A 99 6.52 -13.82 1.31
C LYS A 99 5.00 -13.82 1.13
N SER A 100 4.49 -14.84 0.44
CA SER A 100 3.07 -14.94 0.08
C SER A 100 2.14 -15.23 1.26
N ALA A 101 2.66 -15.71 2.39
CA ALA A 101 1.86 -16.22 3.50
C ALA A 101 0.86 -15.19 4.05
N GLY A 102 1.31 -13.96 4.36
CA GLY A 102 0.42 -12.93 4.90
C GLY A 102 -0.67 -12.50 3.91
N PHE A 103 -0.32 -12.36 2.63
CA PHE A 103 -1.29 -12.05 1.57
C PHE A 103 -2.33 -13.16 1.41
N ARG A 104 -1.90 -14.43 1.38
CA ARG A 104 -2.81 -15.58 1.26
C ARG A 104 -3.73 -15.70 2.45
N ALA A 105 -3.23 -15.50 3.66
CA ALA A 105 -4.07 -15.49 4.86
C ALA A 105 -5.17 -14.43 4.78
N ALA A 106 -4.87 -13.25 4.25
CA ALA A 106 -5.87 -12.22 4.01
C ALA A 106 -6.87 -12.65 2.92
N LEU A 107 -6.41 -13.13 1.77
CA LEU A 107 -7.29 -13.60 0.68
C LEU A 107 -8.23 -14.74 1.14
N GLU A 108 -7.71 -15.72 1.88
CA GLU A 108 -8.45 -16.83 2.45
C GLU A 108 -9.51 -16.36 3.45
N ARG A 109 -9.18 -15.39 4.30
CA ARG A 109 -10.12 -14.79 5.27
C ARG A 109 -11.36 -14.21 4.59
N PHE A 110 -11.20 -13.59 3.42
CA PHE A 110 -12.31 -13.01 2.66
C PHE A 110 -12.85 -13.93 1.56
N GLN A 111 -12.25 -15.12 1.39
CA GLN A 111 -12.62 -16.08 0.35
C GLN A 111 -12.60 -15.46 -1.07
N LEU A 112 -11.64 -14.57 -1.32
CA LEU A 112 -11.50 -13.86 -2.59
C LEU A 112 -10.25 -14.32 -3.35
N PRO A 113 -10.34 -14.45 -4.68
CA PRO A 113 -9.17 -14.71 -5.50
C PRO A 113 -8.26 -13.48 -5.56
N ALA A 114 -6.98 -13.69 -5.88
CA ALA A 114 -5.98 -12.63 -5.91
C ALA A 114 -6.30 -11.52 -6.95
N ASP A 115 -6.88 -11.87 -8.09
CA ASP A 115 -7.27 -10.91 -9.13
C ASP A 115 -8.44 -10.00 -8.71
N ALA A 116 -9.22 -10.37 -7.69
CA ALA A 116 -10.23 -9.51 -7.06
C ALA A 116 -9.66 -8.59 -5.97
N ALA A 117 -8.36 -8.71 -5.67
CA ALA A 117 -7.70 -7.92 -4.63
C ALA A 117 -6.74 -6.86 -5.21
N VAL A 118 -6.56 -5.81 -4.41
CA VAL A 118 -5.60 -4.72 -4.63
C VAL A 118 -4.67 -4.68 -3.44
N MET A 119 -3.37 -4.61 -3.66
CA MET A 119 -2.39 -4.29 -2.63
C MET A 119 -1.98 -2.82 -2.75
N VAL A 120 -2.14 -2.08 -1.66
CA VAL A 120 -1.71 -0.69 -1.52
C VAL A 120 -0.56 -0.64 -0.51
N GLY A 121 0.57 -0.07 -0.89
CA GLY A 121 1.74 0.02 -0.02
C GLY A 121 2.78 1.01 -0.54
N ASP A 122 3.74 1.37 0.30
CA ASP A 122 4.77 2.35 -0.02
C ASP A 122 6.12 1.72 -0.40
N GLN A 123 6.23 0.40 -0.31
CA GLN A 123 7.47 -0.33 -0.54
C GLN A 123 7.40 -1.27 -1.75
N LEU A 124 8.36 -1.10 -2.66
CA LEU A 124 8.44 -1.91 -3.88
C LEU A 124 8.80 -3.36 -3.61
N PHE A 125 9.77 -3.62 -2.75
CA PHE A 125 10.33 -4.97 -2.56
C PHE A 125 9.50 -5.83 -1.62
N THR A 126 8.59 -5.24 -0.85
CA THR A 126 7.71 -5.96 0.06
C THR A 126 6.30 -6.04 -0.52
N ASP A 127 5.63 -4.91 -0.66
CA ASP A 127 4.21 -4.82 -1.02
C ASP A 127 3.99 -5.18 -2.48
N ILE A 128 4.58 -4.39 -3.38
CA ILE A 128 4.39 -4.53 -4.82
C ILE A 128 4.94 -5.86 -5.31
N GLN A 129 6.18 -6.20 -4.93
CA GLN A 129 6.79 -7.46 -5.34
C GLN A 129 6.02 -8.68 -4.80
N GLY A 130 5.59 -8.63 -3.54
CA GLY A 130 4.85 -9.72 -2.93
C GLY A 130 3.50 -9.93 -3.61
N ALA A 131 2.80 -8.83 -3.89
CA ALA A 131 1.48 -8.85 -4.48
C ALA A 131 1.46 -9.25 -5.95
N ASN A 132 2.39 -8.73 -6.74
CA ASN A 132 2.58 -9.11 -8.15
C ASN A 132 2.83 -10.60 -8.34
N ARG A 133 3.55 -11.27 -7.41
CA ARG A 133 3.77 -12.72 -7.47
C ARG A 133 2.49 -13.54 -7.35
N LEU A 134 1.43 -12.96 -6.77
CA LEU A 134 0.13 -13.59 -6.62
C LEU A 134 -0.88 -13.15 -7.68
N GLY A 135 -0.52 -12.19 -8.55
CA GLY A 135 -1.42 -11.66 -9.57
C GLY A 135 -2.46 -10.67 -9.04
N MET A 136 -2.21 -10.05 -7.88
CA MET A 136 -3.03 -8.95 -7.38
C MET A 136 -2.78 -7.68 -8.18
N TYR A 137 -3.76 -6.77 -8.17
CA TYR A 137 -3.52 -5.40 -8.62
C TYR A 137 -2.67 -4.66 -7.60
N THR A 138 -1.76 -3.80 -8.03
CA THR A 138 -0.79 -3.14 -7.14
C THR A 138 -0.79 -1.63 -7.30
N ILE A 139 -0.89 -0.94 -6.17
CA ILE A 139 -0.83 0.52 -6.10
C ILE A 139 0.32 0.88 -5.16
N LEU A 140 1.35 1.49 -5.74
CA LEU A 140 2.42 2.10 -4.96
C LEU A 140 1.99 3.48 -4.51
N VAL A 141 2.23 3.85 -3.25
CA VAL A 141 2.03 5.21 -2.73
C VAL A 141 3.37 5.84 -2.33
N LEU A 142 3.40 7.16 -2.13
CA LEU A 142 4.56 7.81 -1.54
C LEU A 142 4.57 7.56 -0.02
N PRO A 143 5.75 7.31 0.58
CA PRO A 143 5.84 7.17 2.03
C PRO A 143 5.46 8.49 2.71
N LEU A 144 4.62 8.41 3.74
CA LEU A 144 4.11 9.57 4.46
C LEU A 144 5.18 10.31 5.28
N ASP A 145 6.14 9.58 5.87
CA ASP A 145 7.19 10.16 6.72
C ASP A 145 8.58 9.52 6.45
N PRO A 146 9.67 10.30 6.42
CA PRO A 146 11.03 9.75 6.37
C PRO A 146 11.47 8.98 7.64
N GLN A 147 10.74 9.11 8.76
CA GLN A 147 11.01 8.39 9.99
C GLN A 147 10.49 6.95 9.88
N GLU A 148 11.41 6.00 10.08
CA GLU A 148 11.12 4.57 10.01
C GLU A 148 12.26 3.77 10.66
N TRP A 149 12.06 2.46 10.82
CA TRP A 149 13.09 1.56 11.31
C TRP A 149 14.35 1.56 10.42
N TRP A 150 15.53 1.52 11.03
CA TRP A 150 16.81 1.73 10.34
C TRP A 150 17.06 0.74 9.19
N GLY A 151 16.67 -0.53 9.34
CA GLY A 151 16.83 -1.52 8.27
C GLY A 151 15.93 -1.24 7.07
N THR A 152 14.76 -0.63 7.30
CA THR A 152 13.87 -0.18 6.22
C THR A 152 14.55 0.89 5.36
N LYS A 153 15.31 1.81 5.98
CA LYS A 153 16.07 2.84 5.25
C LYS A 153 17.09 2.25 4.29
N VAL A 154 17.75 1.16 4.66
CA VAL A 154 18.71 0.45 3.78
C VAL A 154 17.98 -0.15 2.58
N VAL A 155 16.83 -0.79 2.81
CA VAL A 155 15.99 -1.34 1.74
C VAL A 155 15.55 -0.23 0.78
N ARG A 156 15.12 0.94 1.30
CA ARG A 156 14.74 2.09 0.48
C ARG A 156 15.85 2.59 -0.43
N MET A 157 17.12 2.50 -0.02
CA MET A 157 18.24 2.88 -0.90
C MET A 157 18.25 2.03 -2.17
N ALA A 158 18.07 0.72 -2.03
CA ALA A 158 18.00 -0.19 -3.17
C ALA A 158 16.69 -0.02 -3.97
N GLU A 159 15.56 0.26 -3.30
CA GLU A 159 14.29 0.56 -3.99
C GLU A 159 14.37 1.83 -4.83
N ARG A 160 15.10 2.87 -4.40
CA ARG A 160 15.31 4.07 -5.23
C ARG A 160 16.02 3.76 -6.53
N VAL A 161 17.00 2.85 -6.52
CA VAL A 161 17.67 2.39 -7.74
C VAL A 161 16.70 1.63 -8.63
N ALA A 162 15.88 0.75 -8.06
CA ALA A 162 14.83 0.05 -8.80
C ALA A 162 13.81 1.02 -9.43
N LEU A 163 13.33 2.02 -8.68
CA LEU A 163 12.44 3.07 -9.19
C LEU A 163 13.03 3.78 -10.40
N MET A 164 14.30 4.18 -10.35
CA MET A 164 14.97 4.81 -11.49
C MET A 164 14.95 3.91 -12.74
N MET A 165 15.17 2.60 -12.56
CA MET A 165 15.09 1.63 -13.66
C MET A 165 13.65 1.40 -14.17
N LEU A 166 12.64 1.55 -13.31
CA LEU A 166 11.24 1.45 -13.69
C LEU A 166 10.74 2.71 -14.41
N TYR A 167 11.21 3.90 -14.04
CA TYR A 167 10.95 5.14 -14.77
C TYR A 167 11.44 5.05 -16.22
N GLY A 168 12.65 4.51 -16.43
CA GLY A 168 13.16 4.22 -17.77
C GLY A 168 12.34 3.18 -18.56
N ARG A 169 11.41 2.48 -17.90
CA ARG A 169 10.48 1.52 -18.50
C ARG A 169 9.03 2.03 -18.56
N GLY A 170 8.80 3.31 -18.28
CA GLY A 170 7.50 3.95 -18.44
C GLY A 170 6.67 4.09 -17.17
N LEU A 171 7.19 3.71 -15.99
CA LEU A 171 6.56 4.09 -14.73
C LEU A 171 6.51 5.62 -14.64
N LYS A 172 5.32 6.19 -14.42
CA LYS A 172 5.16 7.63 -14.24
C LYS A 172 5.20 7.94 -12.75
N ARG A 173 6.01 8.91 -12.37
CA ARG A 173 6.01 9.43 -11.01
C ARG A 173 4.75 10.29 -10.81
N PRO A 174 4.09 10.23 -9.64
CA PRO A 174 3.03 11.16 -9.30
C PRO A 174 3.52 12.61 -9.43
N HIS A 175 2.69 13.49 -9.99
CA HIS A 175 3.02 14.91 -10.07
C HIS A 175 3.06 15.50 -8.65
N MET A 176 4.22 16.00 -8.23
CA MET A 176 4.34 16.78 -7.00
C MET A 176 3.69 18.14 -7.26
N VAL A 177 2.49 18.36 -6.72
CA VAL A 177 1.98 19.73 -6.61
C VAL A 177 2.87 20.44 -5.59
N SER A 178 3.46 21.57 -5.96
CA SER A 178 4.10 22.45 -4.99
C SER A 178 3.01 22.92 -4.03
N ASP A 179 3.05 22.46 -2.77
CA ASP A 179 2.26 23.09 -1.72
C ASP A 179 2.60 24.58 -1.74
N GLY A 180 1.64 25.39 -2.19
CA GLY A 180 1.66 26.82 -2.01
C GLY A 180 1.55 27.12 -0.53
N ARG A 181 2.66 26.98 0.21
CA ARG A 181 2.81 27.70 1.47
C ARG A 181 2.84 29.17 1.11
N SER A 182 1.68 29.79 1.23
CA SER A 182 1.51 31.20 1.46
C SER A 182 2.58 31.64 2.47
N LYS A 183 3.57 32.39 1.98
CA LYS A 183 4.33 33.31 2.81
C LYS A 183 3.38 34.48 3.08
N ASP A 184 2.55 34.35 4.10
CA ASP A 184 1.88 35.50 4.69
C ASP A 184 1.76 35.28 6.19
N GLY A 185 2.38 36.20 6.93
CA GLY A 185 2.54 36.15 8.37
C GLY A 185 3.63 37.11 8.78
N ARG A 186 3.24 38.37 8.87
CA ARG A 186 4.00 39.56 9.25
C ARG A 186 4.85 39.37 10.50
#